data_AF-A0A916B9L0-F1
#
_entry.id   AF-A0A916B9L0-F1
#
_cell.length_a   1.000
_cell.length_b   1.000
_cell.length_c   1.000
_cell.angle_alpha   90.00
_cell.angle_beta   90.00
_cell.angle_gamma   90.00
#
_symmetry.space_group_name_H-M   'P 1'
#
loop_
_entity.id
_entity.type
_entity.pdbx_description
1 polymer ?
#
loop_
_entity_poly.entity_id
_entity_poly.type
_entity_poly.pdbx_seq_one_letter_code
_entity_poly.pdbx_strand_id
1 'polypeptide(L)'
;MFSGRFLCARPAAGDTLLIITATNKFVAAPIAERLGVPNLIATVPKQSNGRYTDEVAGTPAFQGGKVERLSDRLGKMPIGLTGSTFYSDSHNDIPLFERVDRPVATDPDNRLRRHAREQGWPIISLRGQDLS
;
A
#
# COMPACT_ATOMS: atom_id res chain seq x y z
N MET A 1 1.11 -12.23 -9.81
CA MET A 1 1.37 -10.79 -10.02
C MET A 1 1.31 -10.10 -8.67
N PHE A 2 2.43 -9.58 -8.17
CA PHE A 2 2.48 -8.88 -6.88
C PHE A 2 1.83 -7.50 -7.05
N SER A 3 0.66 -7.27 -6.44
CA SER A 3 0.07 -5.92 -6.27
C SER A 3 0.92 -5.19 -5.23
N GLY A 4 1.96 -4.49 -5.70
CA GLY A 4 2.86 -3.69 -4.87
C GLY A 4 2.25 -2.33 -4.62
N ARG A 5 1.94 -2.01 -3.35
CA ARG A 5 1.38 -0.73 -2.93
C ARG A 5 2.38 -0.01 -2.06
N PHE A 6 2.71 1.22 -2.43
CA PHE A 6 3.85 1.93 -1.88
C PHE A 6 3.43 3.32 -1.44
N LEU A 7 3.72 3.66 -0.18
CA LEU A 7 3.57 4.99 0.38
C LEU A 7 4.96 5.57 0.65
N CYS A 8 5.22 6.74 0.10
CA CYS A 8 6.38 7.55 0.42
C CYS A 8 5.90 8.82 1.13
N ALA A 9 6.28 9.02 2.38
CA ALA A 9 6.04 10.26 3.11
C ALA A 9 7.34 11.08 3.17
N ARG A 10 7.27 12.39 2.97
CA ARG A 10 8.44 13.29 2.97
C ARG A 10 8.49 14.15 4.23
N PRO A 11 9.11 13.73 5.33
CA PRO A 11 9.56 14.67 6.35
C PRO A 11 10.69 15.57 5.82
N ALA A 12 10.95 16.67 6.51
CA ALA A 12 11.98 17.65 6.16
C ALA A 12 13.43 17.10 6.09
N ALA A 13 13.65 15.82 6.38
CA ALA A 13 14.96 15.16 6.46
C ALA A 13 15.13 13.92 5.55
N GLY A 14 14.19 13.62 4.64
CA GLY A 14 14.28 12.49 3.71
C GLY A 14 12.97 11.72 3.53
N ASP A 15 12.91 10.78 2.56
CA ASP A 15 11.70 10.02 2.24
C ASP A 15 11.53 8.82 3.21
N THR A 16 10.41 8.74 3.93
CA THR A 16 10.01 7.55 4.68
C THR A 16 9.20 6.62 3.80
N LEU A 17 9.73 5.42 3.57
CA LEU A 17 9.12 4.41 2.72
C LEU A 17 8.31 3.42 3.53
N LEU A 18 7.11 3.10 3.04
CA LEU A 18 6.17 2.16 3.64
C LEU A 18 5.48 1.34 2.55
N ILE A 19 5.43 0.01 2.73
CA ILE A 19 4.58 -0.87 1.92
C ILE A 19 3.32 -1.22 2.71
N ILE A 20 2.15 -1.13 2.08
CA ILE A 20 0.87 -1.54 2.66
C ILE A 20 0.11 -2.53 1.75
N THR A 21 0.14 -3.81 2.10
CA THR A 21 -0.41 -4.87 1.25
C THR A 21 -1.40 -5.78 1.99
N ALA A 22 -2.35 -6.32 1.24
CA ALA A 22 -3.24 -7.39 1.71
C ALA A 22 -2.52 -8.75 1.73
N THR A 23 -1.39 -8.89 1.02
CA THR A 23 -0.57 -10.10 0.99
C THR A 23 -0.07 -10.45 2.39
N ASN A 24 0.02 -11.75 2.68
CA ASN A 24 0.56 -12.25 3.93
C ASN A 24 1.99 -11.73 4.16
N LYS A 25 2.26 -11.26 5.38
CA LYS A 25 3.59 -10.82 5.83
C LYS A 25 4.70 -11.81 5.47
N PHE A 26 4.46 -13.12 5.57
CA PHE A 26 5.46 -14.15 5.24
C PHE A 26 5.99 -14.02 3.79
N VAL A 27 5.12 -13.62 2.86
CA VAL A 27 5.49 -13.43 1.45
C VAL A 27 5.97 -12.00 1.19
N ALA A 28 5.36 -11.01 1.85
CA ALA A 28 5.66 -9.60 1.62
C ALA A 28 6.97 -9.13 2.28
N ALA A 29 7.38 -9.72 3.41
CA ALA A 29 8.57 -9.29 4.15
C ALA A 29 9.87 -9.46 3.36
N PRO A 30 10.18 -10.62 2.73
CA PRO A 30 11.40 -10.76 1.94
C PRO A 30 11.48 -9.77 0.77
N ILE A 31 10.33 -9.37 0.22
CA ILE A 31 10.26 -8.39 -0.87
C ILE A 31 10.55 -6.99 -0.35
N ALA A 32 9.93 -6.60 0.78
CA ALA A 32 10.20 -5.32 1.41
C ALA A 32 11.67 -5.16 1.80
N GLU A 33 12.28 -6.22 2.36
CA GLU A 33 13.72 -6.27 2.67
C GLU A 33 14.58 -6.07 1.42
N ARG A 34 14.28 -6.81 0.35
CA ARG A 34 15.03 -6.70 -0.92
C ARG A 34 14.89 -5.34 -1.60
N LEU A 35 13.78 -4.65 -1.37
CA LEU A 35 13.53 -3.28 -1.85
C LEU A 35 14.09 -2.19 -0.91
N GLY A 36 14.68 -2.57 0.24
CA GLY A 36 15.18 -1.61 1.22
C GLY A 36 14.07 -0.77 1.88
N VAL A 37 12.85 -1.30 1.94
CA VAL A 37 11.70 -0.59 2.55
C VAL A 37 11.52 -1.07 4.00
N PRO A 38 11.89 -0.28 5.01
CA PRO A 38 11.93 -0.75 6.40
C PRO A 38 10.55 -0.87 7.04
N ASN A 39 9.53 -0.20 6.50
CA ASN A 39 8.18 -0.24 7.04
C ASN A 39 7.26 -1.11 6.18
N LEU A 40 6.63 -2.11 6.81
CA LEU A 40 5.69 -3.02 6.15
C LEU A 40 4.42 -3.18 7.00
N ILE A 41 3.27 -2.85 6.40
CA ILE A 41 1.95 -3.21 6.88
C ILE A 41 1.44 -4.33 5.96
N ALA A 42 1.38 -5.54 6.48
CA ALA A 42 0.90 -6.72 5.77
C ALA A 42 -0.10 -7.49 6.63
N THR A 43 -0.96 -8.27 5.99
CA THR A 43 -1.89 -9.16 6.70
C THR A 43 -1.09 -10.25 7.43
N VAL A 44 -1.39 -10.49 8.71
CA VAL A 44 -0.82 -11.60 9.48
C VAL A 44 -1.94 -12.62 9.70
N PRO A 45 -1.83 -13.85 9.17
CA PRO A 45 -2.79 -14.89 9.49
C PRO A 45 -2.66 -15.27 10.97
N LYS A 46 -3.77 -15.56 11.64
CA LYS A 46 -3.74 -16.06 13.01
C LYS A 46 -3.12 -17.46 13.00
N GLN A 47 -2.24 -17.72 13.96
CA GLN A 47 -1.70 -19.05 14.21
C GLN A 47 -2.33 -19.58 15.49
N SER A 48 -2.80 -20.83 15.43
CA SER A 48 -3.21 -21.60 16.60
C SER A 48 -2.47 -22.93 16.59
N ASN A 49 -1.78 -23.27 17.67
CA ASN A 49 -1.01 -24.51 17.83
C ASN A 49 -0.03 -24.81 16.68
N GLY A 50 0.69 -23.79 16.20
CA GLY A 50 1.68 -23.94 15.12
C GLY A 50 1.08 -24.15 13.73
N ARG A 51 -0.25 -24.06 13.56
CA ARG A 51 -0.94 -24.11 12.27
C ARG A 51 -1.59 -22.77 11.96
N TYR A 52 -1.55 -22.37 10.69
CA TYR A 52 -2.29 -21.21 10.22
C TYR A 52 -3.78 -21.56 10.24
N THR A 53 -4.58 -20.74 10.90
CA THR A 53 -6.03 -20.83 10.85
C THR A 53 -6.55 -20.03 9.66
N ASP A 54 -7.79 -20.29 9.27
CA ASP A 54 -8.61 -19.49 8.35
C ASP A 54 -8.97 -18.09 8.93
N GLU A 55 -8.78 -17.90 10.24
CA GLU A 55 -8.95 -16.61 10.90
C GLU A 55 -7.79 -15.63 10.66
N VAL A 56 -8.11 -14.36 10.41
CA VAL A 56 -7.13 -13.27 10.28
C VAL A 56 -6.82 -12.68 11.65
N ALA A 57 -5.54 -12.42 11.96
CA ALA A 57 -5.18 -11.72 13.20
C ALA A 57 -5.42 -10.20 13.06
N GLY A 58 -6.42 -9.68 13.77
CA GLY A 58 -6.81 -8.25 13.77
C GLY A 58 -7.55 -7.81 12.51
N THR A 59 -7.71 -6.50 12.29
CA THR A 59 -8.39 -5.97 11.09
C THR A 59 -7.63 -6.35 9.83
N PRO A 60 -8.24 -7.01 8.82
CA PRO A 60 -7.56 -7.31 7.57
C PRO A 60 -7.07 -6.04 6.87
N ALA A 61 -5.89 -6.06 6.24
CA ALA A 61 -5.41 -4.97 5.39
C ALA A 61 -6.16 -4.96 4.04
N PHE A 62 -7.49 -4.85 4.08
CA PHE A 62 -8.38 -4.85 2.93
C PHE A 62 -9.35 -3.67 3.00
N GLN A 63 -9.44 -2.88 1.93
CA GLN A 63 -10.31 -1.70 1.85
C GLN A 63 -10.15 -0.77 3.07
N GLY A 64 -11.25 -0.47 3.78
CA GLY A 64 -11.24 0.37 4.98
C GLY A 64 -10.30 -0.12 6.08
N GLY A 65 -10.04 -1.43 6.18
CA GLY A 65 -9.09 -1.97 7.15
C GLY A 65 -7.64 -1.56 6.88
N LYS A 66 -7.28 -1.25 5.62
CA LYS A 66 -5.95 -0.66 5.33
C LYS A 66 -5.80 0.73 5.88
N VAL A 67 -6.86 1.50 5.79
CA VAL A 67 -6.90 2.87 6.25
C VAL A 67 -6.73 2.92 7.77
N GLU A 68 -7.44 2.06 8.50
CA GLU A 68 -7.30 1.90 9.95
C GLU A 68 -5.86 1.48 10.33
N ARG A 69 -5.33 0.43 9.69
CA ARG A 69 -3.96 -0.03 9.98
C ARG A 69 -2.89 1.01 9.63
N LEU A 70 -3.12 1.83 8.59
CA LEU A 70 -2.24 2.93 8.26
C LEU A 70 -2.31 4.01 9.34
N SER A 71 -3.50 4.43 9.76
CA SER A 71 -3.68 5.38 10.86
C SER A 71 -3.00 4.90 12.15
N ASP A 72 -3.18 3.64 12.53
CA ASP A 72 -2.54 3.03 13.71
C ASP A 72 -1.01 3.04 13.62
N ARG A 73 -0.47 2.81 12.42
CA ARG A 73 0.97 2.82 12.18
C ARG A 73 1.51 4.25 12.23
N LEU A 74 0.83 5.21 11.61
CA LEU A 74 1.22 6.62 11.61
C LEU A 74 1.16 7.22 13.02
N GLY A 75 0.17 6.85 13.84
CA GLY A 75 0.11 7.28 15.25
C GLY A 75 1.32 6.84 16.09
N LYS A 76 2.12 5.88 15.60
CA LYS A 76 3.35 5.40 16.25
C LYS A 76 4.62 5.93 15.58
N MET A 77 4.50 6.77 14.57
CA MET A 77 5.60 7.33 13.82
C MET A 77 5.59 8.87 13.93
N PRO A 78 6.76 9.53 13.90
CA PRO A 78 6.83 10.99 13.90
C PRO A 78 6.50 11.60 12.52
N ILE A 79 5.72 10.90 11.69
CA ILE A 79 5.39 11.31 10.31
C ILE A 79 3.87 11.29 10.07
N GLY A 80 3.40 12.25 9.28
CA GLY A 80 2.02 12.30 8.80
C GLY A 80 1.90 11.96 7.31
N LEU A 81 0.71 12.15 6.76
CA LEU A 81 0.45 12.02 5.32
C LEU A 81 0.74 13.29 4.53
N THR A 82 1.06 14.39 5.19
CA THR A 82 1.48 15.63 4.51
C THR A 82 2.75 15.39 3.71
N GLY A 83 2.75 15.82 2.46
CA GLY A 83 3.80 15.57 1.47
C GLY A 83 3.83 14.15 0.91
N SER A 84 2.89 13.28 1.30
CA SER A 84 2.95 11.86 0.91
C SER A 84 2.54 11.60 -0.53
N THR A 85 3.15 10.56 -1.11
CA THR A 85 2.85 10.02 -2.43
C THR A 85 2.48 8.56 -2.29
N PHE A 86 1.39 8.13 -2.90
CA PHE A 86 0.90 6.76 -2.80
C PHE A 86 0.69 6.14 -4.16
N TYR A 87 1.16 4.91 -4.33
CA TYR A 87 1.08 4.15 -5.56
C TYR A 87 0.26 2.87 -5.34
N SER A 88 -0.71 2.62 -6.22
CA SER A 88 -1.47 1.35 -6.25
C SER A 88 -2.05 1.05 -7.63
N ASP A 89 -2.25 -0.23 -7.90
CA ASP A 89 -2.93 -0.80 -9.06
C ASP A 89 -4.40 -1.16 -8.81
N SER A 90 -4.89 -1.03 -7.57
CA SER A 90 -6.17 -1.64 -7.17
C SER A 90 -7.16 -0.63 -6.61
N HIS A 91 -8.42 -0.75 -7.06
CA HIS A 91 -9.54 0.06 -6.55
C HIS A 91 -9.79 -0.11 -5.04
N ASN A 92 -9.28 -1.20 -4.44
CA ASN A 92 -9.38 -1.42 -2.99
C ASN A 92 -8.65 -0.36 -2.17
N ASP A 93 -7.76 0.44 -2.77
CA ASP A 93 -7.10 1.55 -2.08
C ASP A 93 -7.65 2.92 -2.41
N ILE A 94 -8.79 3.04 -3.10
CA ILE A 94 -9.43 4.36 -3.30
C ILE A 94 -9.56 5.14 -1.96
N PRO A 95 -9.97 4.53 -0.84
CA PRO A 95 -10.01 5.22 0.45
C PRO A 95 -8.64 5.72 0.97
N LEU A 96 -7.53 5.15 0.50
CA LEU A 96 -6.18 5.63 0.80
C LEU A 96 -5.74 6.74 -0.17
N PHE A 97 -6.13 6.66 -1.44
CA PHE A 97 -5.85 7.70 -2.43
C PHE A 97 -6.45 9.04 -2.01
N GLU A 98 -7.65 9.02 -1.41
CA GLU A 98 -8.34 10.20 -0.89
C GLU A 98 -7.66 10.85 0.33
N ARG A 99 -6.67 10.20 0.95
CA ARG A 99 -6.01 10.66 2.18
C ARG A 99 -4.58 11.17 1.99
N VAL A 100 -4.02 10.99 0.80
CA VAL A 100 -2.63 11.38 0.50
C VAL A 100 -2.59 12.61 -0.39
N ASP A 101 -1.50 13.37 -0.34
CA ASP A 101 -1.37 14.58 -1.15
C ASP A 101 -1.15 14.26 -2.64
N ARG A 102 -0.46 13.14 -2.93
CA ARG A 102 -0.07 12.75 -4.29
C ARG A 102 -0.46 11.30 -4.59
N PRO A 103 -1.73 11.02 -4.88
CA PRO A 103 -2.15 9.70 -5.34
C PRO A 103 -1.66 9.43 -6.77
N VAL A 104 -1.13 8.24 -7.03
CA VAL A 104 -0.64 7.80 -8.36
C VAL A 104 -1.15 6.39 -8.65
N ALA A 105 -2.06 6.28 -9.62
CA ALA A 105 -2.57 4.99 -10.08
C ALA A 105 -1.54 4.31 -10.98
N THR A 106 -1.05 3.14 -10.58
CA THR A 106 0.03 2.43 -11.27
C THR A 106 -0.50 1.14 -11.85
N ASP A 107 -0.49 0.95 -13.16
CA ASP A 107 -1.10 -0.22 -13.81
C ASP A 107 -2.55 -0.51 -13.32
N PRO A 108 -3.45 0.50 -13.21
CA PRO A 108 -4.68 0.35 -12.46
C PRO A 108 -5.70 -0.58 -13.14
N ASP A 109 -6.45 -1.32 -12.31
CA ASP A 109 -7.66 -2.02 -12.71
C ASP A 109 -8.71 -1.04 -13.30
N ASN A 110 -9.73 -1.58 -13.98
CA ASN A 110 -10.74 -0.76 -14.67
C ASN A 110 -11.50 0.19 -13.73
N ARG A 111 -11.70 -0.19 -12.45
CA ARG A 111 -12.42 0.63 -11.47
C ARG A 111 -11.53 1.78 -11.00
N LEU A 112 -10.29 1.50 -10.61
CA LEU A 112 -9.33 2.54 -10.22
C LEU A 112 -9.02 3.47 -11.39
N ARG A 113 -8.88 2.94 -12.61
CA ARG A 113 -8.63 3.75 -13.82
C ARG A 113 -9.74 4.76 -14.07
N ARG A 114 -11.00 4.35 -13.95
CA ARG A 114 -12.14 5.26 -14.14
C ARG A 114 -12.13 6.35 -13.08
N HIS A 115 -11.99 5.96 -11.82
CA HIS A 115 -12.00 6.90 -10.70
C HIS A 115 -10.81 7.88 -10.74
N ALA A 116 -9.60 7.38 -11.06
CA ALA A 116 -8.42 8.22 -11.24
C ALA A 116 -8.62 9.26 -12.36
N ARG A 117 -9.29 8.90 -13.46
CA ARG A 117 -9.63 9.87 -14.52
C ARG A 117 -10.64 10.93 -14.06
N GLU A 118 -11.66 10.52 -13.31
CA GLU A 118 -12.67 11.43 -12.75
C GLU A 118 -12.05 12.44 -11.78
N GLN A 119 -11.07 12.00 -10.97
CA GLN A 119 -10.39 12.83 -9.97
C GLN A 119 -9.13 13.55 -10.51
N GLY A 120 -8.78 13.34 -11.78
CA GLY A 120 -7.56 13.90 -12.36
C GLY A 120 -6.26 13.35 -11.78
N TRP A 121 -6.28 12.16 -11.18
CA TRP A 121 -5.09 11.53 -10.59
C TRP A 121 -4.17 10.95 -11.68
N PRO A 122 -2.83 11.12 -11.54
CA PRO A 122 -1.86 10.52 -12.44
C PRO A 122 -2.05 9.00 -12.60
N ILE A 123 -1.98 8.53 -13.85
CA ILE A 123 -1.96 7.10 -14.18
C ILE A 123 -0.63 6.80 -14.87
N ILE A 124 0.14 5.85 -14.34
CA ILE A 124 1.42 5.40 -14.90
C ILE A 124 1.39 3.88 -15.16
N SER A 125 2.30 3.41 -16.01
CA SER A 125 2.57 1.99 -16.24
C SER A 125 4.03 1.71 -15.90
N LEU A 126 4.28 0.70 -15.06
CA LEU A 126 5.64 0.23 -14.76
C LEU A 126 6.06 -0.96 -15.62
N ARG A 127 5.12 -1.54 -16.37
CA ARG A 127 5.45 -2.47 -17.44
C ARG A 127 6.13 -1.65 -18.52
N GLY A 128 7.39 -1.98 -18.80
CA GLY A 128 8.15 -1.37 -19.87
C GLY A 128 7.31 -1.37 -21.14
N GLN A 129 7.25 -0.23 -21.82
CA GLN A 129 6.86 -0.26 -23.22
C GLN A 129 7.92 -1.14 -23.90
N ASP A 130 7.53 -2.33 -24.34
CA ASP A 130 8.33 -3.05 -25.31
C ASP A 130 8.53 -2.10 -26.48
N LEU A 131 9.81 -1.85 -26.76
CA LEU A 131 10.28 -1.13 -27.94
C LEU A 131 9.67 -1.82 -29.17
N SER A 132 8.72 -1.14 -29.81
CA SER A 132 8.33 -1.43 -31.20
C SER A 132 9.16 -0.59 -32.14
#